data_AF-A0A7Y2TIG8-F1
#
_entry.id   AF-A0A7Y2TIG8-F1
#
_cell.length_a   1.000
_cell.length_b   1.000
_cell.length_c   1.000
_cell.angle_alpha   90.00
_cell.angle_beta   90.00
_cell.angle_gamma   90.00
#
_symmetry.space_group_name_H-M   'P 1'
#
loop_
_entity.id
_entity.type
_entity.pdbx_description
1 polymer ?
#
loop_
_entity_poly.entity_id
_entity_poly.type
_entity_poly.pdbx_seq_one_letter_code
_entity_poly.pdbx_strand_id
1 'polypeptide(L)' 'MQLLDNINYPSDLKKLSKAQLPQLCQEIRDFFIRKVLENGGHFSANL' A
#
# COMPACT_ATOMS: atom_id res chain seq x y z
N MET A 1 -5.61 7.43 3.10
CA MET A 1 -5.29 6.46 2.04
C MET A 1 -6.53 5.62 1.87
N GLN A 2 -7.43 6.04 0.98
CA GLN A 2 -8.85 5.69 1.10
C GLN A 2 -9.13 4.20 0.92
N LEU A 3 -8.34 3.49 0.11
CA LEU A 3 -8.51 2.04 -0.06
C LEU A 3 -7.70 1.28 0.99
N LEU A 4 -6.43 1.64 1.20
CA LEU A 4 -5.56 0.94 2.13
C LEU A 4 -6.05 1.01 3.59
N ASP A 5 -6.62 2.14 4.01
CA ASP A 5 -7.16 2.33 5.37
C ASP A 5 -8.36 1.39 5.67
N ASN A 6 -8.97 0.80 4.64
CA ASN A 6 -10.12 -0.11 4.76
C ASN A 6 -9.75 -1.59 4.57
N ILE A 7 -8.46 -1.93 4.44
CA ILE A 7 -8.00 -3.31 4.27
C ILE A 7 -7.32 -3.78 5.55
N ASN A 8 -8.03 -4.61 6.32
CA ASN A 8 -7.50 -5.20 7.55
C ASN A 8 -7.21 -6.69 7.38
N TYR A 9 -7.93 -7.35 6.46
CA TYR A 9 -7.79 -8.78 6.19
C TYR A 9 -7.69 -9.07 4.68
N PRO A 10 -7.12 -10.23 4.28
CA PRO A 10 -7.06 -10.63 2.86
C PRO A 10 -8.43 -10.73 2.17
N SER A 11 -9.50 -10.93 2.95
CA SER A 11 -10.88 -10.91 2.45
C SER A 11 -11.34 -9.52 2.01
N ASP A 12 -10.81 -8.43 2.59
CA ASP A 12 -11.16 -7.06 2.20
C ASP A 12 -10.56 -6.70 0.85
N LEU A 13 -9.34 -7.16 0.57
CA LEU A 13 -8.71 -7.03 -0.74
C LEU A 13 -9.57 -7.65 -1.86
N LYS A 14 -10.19 -8.81 -1.59
CA LYS A 14 -11.05 -9.50 -2.56
C LYS A 14 -12.35 -8.78 -2.87
N LYS A 15 -12.76 -7.81 -2.03
CA LYS A 15 -13.96 -6.97 -2.27
C LYS A 15 -13.70 -5.84 -3.26
N LEU A 16 -12.44 -5.53 -3.55
CA LEU A 16 -12.09 -4.49 -4.52
C LEU A 16 -12.31 -4.97 -5.95
N SER A 17 -12.78 -4.06 -6.79
CA SER A 17 -12.80 -4.27 -8.23
C SER A 17 -11.37 -4.25 -8.79
N LYS A 18 -11.15 -4.92 -9.92
CA LYS A 18 -9.84 -4.94 -10.59
C LYS A 18 -9.32 -3.54 -10.94
N ALA A 19 -10.22 -2.59 -11.21
CA ALA A 19 -9.89 -1.20 -11.52
C ALA A 19 -9.37 -0.41 -10.31
N GLN A 20 -9.66 -0.86 -9.09
CA GLN A 20 -9.17 -0.24 -7.85
C GLN A 20 -7.79 -0.74 -7.43
N LEU A 21 -7.33 -1.87 -7.98
CA LEU A 21 -6.04 -2.46 -7.63
C LEU A 21 -4.85 -1.55 -7.97
N PRO A 22 -4.79 -0.86 -9.13
CA PRO A 22 -3.70 0.09 -9.40
C PRO A 22 -3.63 1.22 -8.37
N GLN A 23 -4.79 1.76 -7.95
CA GLN A 23 -4.85 2.79 -6.91
C GLN A 23 -4.35 2.26 -5.57
N LEU A 24 -4.80 1.06 -5.17
CA LEU A 24 -4.33 0.44 -3.93
C LEU A 24 -2.81 0.24 -3.93
N CYS A 25 -2.24 -0.24 -5.04
CA CYS A 25 -0.79 -0.40 -5.18
C CYS A 25 -0.04 0.93 -5.00
N GLN A 26 -0.58 2.02 -5.55
CA GLN A 26 0.00 3.35 -5.37
C GLN A 26 -0.06 3.77 -3.89
N GLU A 27 -1.20 3.58 -3.22
CA GLU A 27 -1.35 3.92 -1.79
C GLU A 27 -0.38 3.10 -0.91
N ILE A 28 -0.16 1.82 -1.21
CA ILE A 28 0.82 0.97 -0.52
C ILE A 28 2.24 1.48 -0.73
N ARG A 29 2.60 1.84 -1.97
CA ARG A 29 3.92 2.41 -2.26
C ARG A 29 4.15 3.70 -1.48
N ASP A 30 3.18 4.61 -1.49
CA ASP A 30 3.26 5.87 -0.77
C ASP A 30 3.34 5.66 0.75
N PHE A 31 2.64 4.66 1.29
CA PHE A 31 2.73 4.26 2.69
C PHE A 31 4.17 3.93 3.08
N PHE A 32 4.78 3.01 2.33
CA PHE A 32 6.11 2.54 2.64
C PHE A 32 7.16 3.62 2.42
N ILE A 33 7.05 4.44 1.38
CA ILE A 33 7.93 5.58 1.17
C ILE A 33 7.88 6.49 2.40
N ARG A 34 6.69 6.89 2.86
CA ARG A 34 6.55 7.74 4.05
C ARG A 34 7.11 7.08 5.31
N LYS A 35 6.77 5.82 5.56
CA LYS A 35 7.15 5.09 6.78
C LYS A 35 8.61 4.67 6.83
N VAL A 36 9.23 4.38 5.69
CA VAL A 36 10.62 3.94 5.64
C VAL A 36 11.58 5.13 5.50
N LEU A 37 11.18 6.22 4.82
CA LEU A 37 11.96 7.46 4.82
C LEU A 37 12.07 8.07 6.24
N GLU A 38 11.06 7.92 7.09
CA GLU A 38 11.13 8.31 8.51
C GLU A 38 12.18 7.52 9.30
N ASN A 39 12.53 6.30 8.88
CA ASN A 39 13.40 5.37 9.62
C ASN A 39 14.77 5.13 8.98
N GLY A 40 15.11 5.79 7.87
CA GLY A 40 16.47 5.87 7.32
C GLY A 40 17.14 4.55 6.88
N GLY A 41 16.39 3.45 6.71
CA GLY A 41 16.95 2.12 6.42
C GLY A 41 16.64 1.63 5.01
N HIS A 42 17.67 1.49 4.16
CA HIS A 42 17.75 0.72 2.90
C HIS A 42 16.41 0.28 2.26
N PHE A 43 15.62 1.25 1.78
CA PHE A 43 14.36 1.00 1.08
C PHE A 43 14.53 0.64 -0.41
N SER A 44 15.77 0.54 -0.90
CA SER A 44 16.08 0.25 -2.30
C SER A 44 16.05 -1.25 -2.67
N ALA A 45 15.87 -2.16 -1.70
CA ALA A 45 16.00 -3.60 -1.94
C ALA A 45 14.72 -4.31 -2.41
N ASN A 46 13.55 -3.66 -2.42
CA ASN A 46 12.26 -4.33 -2.67
C ASN A 46 11.30 -3.56 -3.60
N LEU A 47 11.80 -2.71 -4.51
CA LEU A 47 10.98 -2.10 -5.57
C LEU A 47 11.03 -2.95 -6.84
#